data_AF-Q7XY48-F1
#
_entry.id   AF-Q7XY48-F1
#
_cell.length_a   1.000
_cell.length_b   1.000
_cell.length_c   1.000
_cell.angle_alpha   90.00
_cell.angle_beta   90.00
_cell.angle_gamma   90.00
#
_symmetry.space_group_name_H-M   'P 1'
#
loop_
_entity.id
_entity.type
_entity.pdbx_description
1 polymer ?
#
loop_
_entity_poly.entity_id
_entity_poly.type
_entity_poly.pdbx_seq_one_letter_code
_entity_poly.pdbx_strand_id
1 'polypeptide(L)'
;ARGASSNAGALVAIADRIDSLVGLFSVGLVPKSTADPFALRRAALGVVQTVIAAGYNVDLRDMVRISAGSIADQTGKDVPLDVQDAVLEFIAKRLEGYLLDNVGIRDDVVKTVLKVKRNERNVVLARALCETISAMINEDKEKIDMAQEAHSRAARLLNSIKDVSMDELVSAR
;
A
#
# COMPACT_ATOMS: atom_id res chain seq x y z
N ALA A 1 13.56 -13.04 -22.97
CA ALA A 1 13.99 -12.51 -21.66
C ALA A 1 14.63 -11.14 -21.87
N ARG A 2 13.89 -10.04 -21.68
CA ARG A 2 14.44 -8.68 -21.71
C ARG A 2 13.81 -7.90 -20.55
N GLY A 3 14.63 -7.50 -19.58
CA GLY A 3 14.25 -6.69 -18.42
C GLY A 3 14.56 -7.38 -17.10
N ALA A 4 15.68 -7.00 -16.47
CA ALA A 4 16.11 -7.37 -15.10
C ALA A 4 16.61 -8.80 -14.82
N SER A 5 17.45 -9.38 -15.69
CA SER A 5 18.12 -10.67 -15.39
C SER A 5 19.36 -10.57 -14.48
N SER A 6 19.83 -9.36 -14.15
CA SER A 6 20.97 -9.14 -13.27
C SER A 6 20.63 -8.15 -12.15
N ASN A 7 21.23 -8.33 -10.97
CA ASN A 7 21.05 -7.44 -9.82
C ASN A 7 21.36 -5.96 -10.17
N ALA A 8 22.42 -5.72 -10.95
CA ALA A 8 22.74 -4.37 -11.42
C ALA A 8 21.62 -3.76 -12.27
N GLY A 9 21.03 -4.55 -13.19
CA GLY A 9 19.90 -4.09 -14.00
C GLY A 9 18.65 -3.78 -13.18
N ALA A 10 18.37 -4.57 -12.14
CA ALA A 10 17.27 -4.32 -11.21
C ALA A 10 17.47 -3.01 -10.44
N LEU A 11 18.68 -2.80 -9.89
CA LEU A 11 19.02 -1.59 -9.14
C LEU A 11 18.91 -0.32 -10.01
N VAL A 12 19.47 -0.36 -11.23
CA VAL A 12 19.37 0.77 -12.18
C VAL A 12 17.91 1.06 -12.52
N ALA A 13 17.11 0.03 -12.79
CA ALA A 13 15.69 0.21 -13.10
C ALA A 13 14.87 0.74 -11.91
N ILE A 14 15.23 0.40 -10.67
CA ILE A 14 14.60 0.97 -9.48
C ILE A 14 14.98 2.44 -9.35
N ALA A 15 16.27 2.77 -9.45
CA ALA A 15 16.77 4.14 -9.34
C ALA A 15 16.12 5.07 -10.36
N ASP A 16 16.14 4.70 -11.65
CA ASP A 16 15.56 5.48 -12.75
C ASP A 16 14.07 5.79 -12.54
N ARG A 17 13.30 4.81 -12.03
CA ARG A 17 11.87 5.00 -11.74
C ARG A 17 11.62 5.87 -10.52
N ILE A 18 12.43 5.72 -9.46
CA ILE A 18 12.35 6.59 -8.29
C ILE A 18 12.70 8.02 -8.68
N ASP A 19 13.77 8.24 -9.43
CA ASP A 19 14.18 9.56 -9.91
C ASP A 19 13.10 10.21 -10.80
N SER A 20 12.49 9.43 -11.69
CA SER A 20 11.36 9.90 -12.49
C SER A 20 10.18 10.32 -11.62
N LEU A 21 9.83 9.52 -10.61
CA LEU A 21 8.72 9.83 -9.70
C LEU A 21 9.00 11.11 -8.90
N VAL A 22 10.17 11.21 -8.27
CA VAL A 22 10.53 12.36 -7.44
C VAL A 22 10.67 13.62 -8.28
N GLY A 23 11.35 13.52 -9.43
CA GLY A 23 11.56 14.64 -10.34
C GLY A 23 10.27 15.19 -10.94
N LEU A 24 9.33 14.34 -11.35
CA LEU A 24 8.06 14.80 -11.91
C LEU A 24 7.10 15.33 -10.84
N PHE A 25 7.10 14.73 -9.66
CA PHE A 25 6.30 15.23 -8.53
C PHE A 25 6.82 16.59 -8.04
N SER A 26 8.14 16.81 -8.00
CA SER A 26 8.73 18.09 -7.54
C SER A 26 8.39 19.29 -8.42
N VAL A 27 8.09 19.06 -9.70
CA VAL A 27 7.61 20.08 -10.64
C VAL A 27 6.08 20.10 -10.80
N GLY A 28 5.34 19.34 -9.97
CA GLY A 28 3.88 19.31 -9.96
C GLY A 28 3.23 18.51 -11.10
N LEU A 29 4.00 17.69 -11.83
CA LEU A 29 3.52 16.86 -12.93
C LEU A 29 3.01 15.49 -12.44
N VAL A 30 2.00 15.54 -11.58
CA VAL A 30 1.36 14.35 -11.00
C VAL A 30 0.22 13.84 -11.90
N PRO A 31 0.00 12.51 -12.04
CA PRO A 31 -1.07 11.99 -12.88
C PRO A 31 -2.45 12.43 -12.39
N LYS A 32 -3.31 12.87 -13.32
CA LYS A 32 -4.71 13.19 -13.03
C LYS A 32 -5.60 11.96 -13.26
N SER A 33 -6.81 11.97 -12.72
CA SER A 33 -7.71 10.81 -12.60
C SER A 33 -7.76 9.91 -13.84
N THR A 34 -7.82 10.47 -15.04
CA THR A 34 -7.90 9.71 -16.31
C THR A 34 -6.61 9.68 -17.13
N ALA A 35 -5.63 10.55 -16.83
CA ALA A 35 -4.43 10.73 -17.67
C ALA A 35 -3.15 10.42 -16.90
N ASP A 36 -2.28 9.60 -17.50
CA ASP A 36 -0.92 9.33 -17.02
C ASP A 36 0.10 9.57 -18.15
N PRO A 37 0.32 10.84 -18.54
CA PRO A 37 1.14 11.18 -19.70
C PRO A 37 2.60 10.73 -19.55
N PHE A 38 3.10 10.70 -18.31
CA PHE A 38 4.48 10.32 -17.98
C PHE A 38 4.60 8.90 -17.45
N ALA A 39 3.54 8.09 -17.54
CA ALA A 39 3.54 6.69 -17.12
C ALA A 39 3.93 6.46 -15.65
N LEU A 40 3.67 7.42 -14.76
CA LEU A 40 4.09 7.36 -13.36
C LEU A 40 3.39 6.20 -12.62
N ARG A 41 2.14 5.86 -12.96
CA ARG A 41 1.47 4.69 -12.38
C ARG A 41 2.21 3.41 -12.74
N ARG A 42 2.69 3.30 -13.98
CA ARG A 42 3.50 2.16 -14.43
C ARG A 42 4.88 2.16 -13.79
N ALA A 43 5.52 3.32 -13.64
CA ALA A 43 6.80 3.45 -12.96
C ALA A 43 6.71 2.98 -11.49
N ALA A 44 5.73 3.47 -10.74
CA ALA A 44 5.51 3.10 -9.35
C ALA A 44 5.19 1.60 -9.18
N LEU A 45 4.34 1.03 -10.04
CA LEU A 45 4.09 -0.43 -10.04
C LEU A 45 5.36 -1.21 -10.39
N GLY A 46 6.16 -0.72 -11.35
CA GLY A 46 7.44 -1.31 -11.71
C GLY A 46 8.44 -1.33 -10.56
N VAL A 47 8.49 -0.28 -9.73
CA VAL A 47 9.29 -0.27 -8.48
C VAL A 47 8.83 -1.39 -7.56
N VAL A 48 7.52 -1.46 -7.24
CA VAL A 48 6.95 -2.50 -6.37
C VAL A 48 7.33 -3.90 -6.86
N GLN A 49 7.06 -4.19 -8.14
CA GLN A 49 7.33 -5.50 -8.73
C GLN A 49 8.82 -5.86 -8.72
N THR A 50 9.69 -4.90 -9.06
CA THR A 50 11.14 -5.15 -9.15
C THR A 50 11.76 -5.37 -7.77
N VAL A 51 11.38 -4.56 -6.77
CA VAL A 51 11.89 -4.69 -5.40
C VAL A 51 11.41 -6.01 -4.77
N ILE A 52 10.14 -6.38 -4.99
CA ILE A 52 9.60 -7.67 -4.54
C ILE A 52 10.30 -8.85 -5.22
N ALA A 53 10.45 -8.82 -6.55
CA ALA A 53 11.08 -9.89 -7.30
C ALA A 53 12.56 -10.08 -6.90
N ALA A 54 13.25 -9.00 -6.57
CA ALA A 54 14.64 -9.04 -6.13
C ALA A 54 14.81 -9.34 -4.62
N GLY A 55 13.73 -9.31 -3.84
CA GLY A 55 13.77 -9.57 -2.39
C GLY A 55 14.51 -8.50 -1.59
N TYR A 56 14.62 -7.27 -2.09
CA TYR A 56 15.35 -6.21 -1.40
C TYR A 56 14.56 -5.67 -0.21
N ASN A 57 15.02 -5.98 0.99
CA ASN A 57 14.43 -5.49 2.23
C ASN A 57 14.91 -4.06 2.53
N VAL A 58 14.25 -3.07 1.92
CA VAL A 58 14.65 -1.65 1.93
C VAL A 58 13.46 -0.76 2.29
N ASP A 59 13.74 0.34 2.98
CA ASP A 59 12.76 1.42 3.19
C ASP A 59 12.81 2.37 1.98
N LEU A 60 11.71 2.44 1.22
CA LEU A 60 11.60 3.30 0.04
C LEU A 60 11.78 4.79 0.38
N ARG A 61 11.58 5.18 1.64
CA ARG A 61 11.85 6.56 2.09
C ARG A 61 13.30 6.94 1.88
N ASP A 62 14.24 6.02 2.10
CA ASP A 62 15.66 6.31 1.89
C ASP A 62 15.96 6.52 0.41
N MET A 63 15.35 5.74 -0.48
CA MET A 63 15.52 5.91 -1.93
C MET A 63 14.96 7.26 -2.41
N VAL A 64 13.75 7.62 -1.95
CA VAL A 64 13.13 8.91 -2.26
C VAL A 64 13.99 10.06 -1.72
N ARG A 65 14.51 9.94 -0.51
CA ARG A 65 15.39 10.96 0.11
C ARG A 65 16.71 11.13 -0.66
N ILE A 66 17.33 10.03 -1.10
CA ILE A 66 18.55 10.07 -1.91
C ILE A 66 18.28 10.79 -3.24
N SER A 67 17.19 10.43 -3.92
CA SER A 67 16.78 11.07 -5.18
C SER A 67 16.49 12.57 -5.00
N ALA A 68 15.75 12.93 -3.94
CA ALA A 68 15.48 14.32 -3.58
C ALA A 68 16.76 15.13 -3.33
N GLY A 69 17.72 14.55 -2.61
CA GLY A 69 19.04 15.18 -2.40
C GLY A 69 19.80 15.37 -3.71
N SER A 70 19.79 14.38 -4.60
CA SER A 70 20.44 14.51 -5.91
C SER A 70 19.83 15.62 -6.77
N ILE A 71 18.50 15.78 -6.73
CA ILE A 71 17.82 16.89 -7.42
C ILE A 71 18.22 18.23 -6.80
N ALA A 72 18.32 18.32 -5.48
CA ALA A 72 18.75 19.53 -4.80
C ALA A 72 20.19 19.92 -5.19
N ASP A 73 21.11 18.95 -5.21
CA ASP A 73 22.50 19.16 -5.62
C ASP A 73 22.61 19.65 -7.08
N GLN A 74 21.78 19.13 -7.98
CA GLN A 74 21.81 19.48 -9.40
C GLN A 74 21.12 20.81 -9.73
N THR A 75 20.07 21.17 -8.99
CA THR A 75 19.19 22.30 -9.34
C THR A 75 19.31 23.49 -8.36
N GLY A 76 19.95 23.28 -7.21
CA GLY A 76 19.98 24.24 -6.10
C GLY A 76 18.63 24.42 -5.42
N LYS A 77 17.64 23.54 -5.67
CA LYS A 77 16.29 23.61 -5.10
C LYS A 77 15.95 22.31 -4.39
N ASP A 78 15.64 22.42 -3.10
CA ASP A 78 15.18 21.28 -2.32
C ASP A 78 13.86 20.73 -2.84
N VAL A 79 13.70 19.41 -2.74
CA VAL A 79 12.40 18.75 -2.93
C VAL A 79 11.68 18.73 -1.56
N PRO A 80 10.56 19.46 -1.40
CA PRO A 80 9.84 19.54 -0.14
C PRO A 80 9.42 18.16 0.42
N LEU A 81 9.35 18.05 1.76
CA LEU A 81 9.03 16.78 2.42
C LEU A 81 7.63 16.26 2.09
N ASP A 82 6.65 17.15 1.91
CA ASP A 82 5.29 16.81 1.50
C ASP A 82 5.25 16.20 0.08
N VAL A 83 6.12 16.66 -0.83
CA VAL A 83 6.30 16.05 -2.15
C VAL A 83 6.89 14.65 -2.03
N GLN A 84 7.91 14.47 -1.18
CA GLN A 84 8.50 13.16 -0.92
C GLN A 84 7.48 12.18 -0.33
N ASP A 85 6.68 12.63 0.63
CA ASP A 85 5.60 11.85 1.24
C ASP A 85 4.51 11.50 0.21
N ALA A 86 4.17 12.43 -0.70
CA ALA A 86 3.23 12.17 -1.79
C ALA A 86 3.73 11.08 -2.77
N VAL A 87 5.04 11.04 -3.06
CA VAL A 87 5.64 9.95 -3.85
C VAL A 87 5.51 8.61 -3.13
N LEU A 88 5.80 8.57 -1.82
CA LEU A 88 5.66 7.35 -1.03
C LEU A 88 4.21 6.86 -0.96
N GLU A 89 3.25 7.76 -0.74
CA GLU A 89 1.82 7.43 -0.77
C GLU A 89 1.40 6.90 -2.15
N PHE A 90 1.93 7.50 -3.22
CA PHE A 90 1.63 7.07 -4.57
C PHE A 90 2.14 5.66 -4.85
N ILE A 91 3.35 5.32 -4.40
CA ILE A 91 3.89 3.95 -4.50
C ILE A 91 3.10 2.99 -3.61
N ALA A 92 2.75 3.39 -2.38
CA ALA A 92 1.96 2.58 -1.45
C ALA A 92 0.59 2.21 -2.04
N LYS A 93 -0.08 3.15 -2.73
CA LYS A 93 -1.34 2.86 -3.46
C LYS A 93 -1.15 1.86 -4.62
N ARG A 94 0.05 1.75 -5.20
CA ARG A 94 0.35 0.71 -6.20
C ARG A 94 0.67 -0.62 -5.55
N LEU A 95 1.34 -0.61 -4.39
CA LEU A 95 1.55 -1.81 -3.57
C LEU A 95 0.22 -2.41 -3.14
N GLU A 96 -0.71 -1.60 -2.64
CA GLU A 96 -2.06 -2.04 -2.26
C GLU A 96 -2.75 -2.77 -3.42
N GLY A 97 -2.86 -2.13 -4.59
CA GLY A 97 -3.44 -2.76 -5.78
C GLY A 97 -2.71 -4.02 -6.21
N TYR A 98 -1.37 -4.05 -6.12
CA TYR A 98 -0.59 -5.26 -6.43
C TYR A 98 -0.92 -6.41 -5.48
N LEU A 99 -1.02 -6.16 -4.17
CA LEU A 99 -1.35 -7.20 -3.20
C LEU A 99 -2.78 -7.72 -3.38
N LEU A 100 -3.74 -6.85 -3.70
CA LEU A 100 -5.12 -7.22 -3.95
C LEU A 100 -5.29 -7.98 -5.27
N ASP A 101 -4.86 -7.37 -6.37
CA ASP A 101 -5.21 -7.82 -7.73
C ASP A 101 -4.24 -8.85 -8.28
N ASN A 102 -2.94 -8.71 -8.00
CA ASN A 102 -1.91 -9.60 -8.55
C ASN A 102 -1.56 -10.76 -7.62
N VAL A 103 -1.54 -10.52 -6.30
CA VAL A 103 -1.26 -11.58 -5.31
C VAL A 103 -2.55 -12.25 -4.83
N GLY A 104 -3.69 -11.55 -4.84
CA GLY A 104 -4.98 -12.12 -4.45
C GLY A 104 -5.21 -12.12 -2.93
N ILE A 105 -4.59 -11.19 -2.20
CA ILE A 105 -4.71 -11.09 -0.75
C ILE A 105 -6.04 -10.41 -0.37
N ARG A 106 -6.66 -10.89 0.72
CA ARG A 106 -7.91 -10.33 1.25
C ARG A 106 -7.76 -8.85 1.63
N ASP A 107 -8.76 -8.04 1.27
CA ASP A 107 -8.74 -6.57 1.41
C ASP A 107 -8.48 -6.08 2.84
N ASP A 108 -9.14 -6.68 3.82
CA ASP A 108 -8.97 -6.35 5.23
C ASP A 108 -7.54 -6.65 5.73
N VAL A 109 -6.90 -7.73 5.27
CA VAL A 109 -5.52 -8.08 5.60
C VAL A 109 -4.57 -7.04 5.01
N VAL A 110 -4.71 -6.72 3.72
CA VAL A 110 -3.89 -5.68 3.06
C VAL A 110 -4.01 -4.35 3.79
N LYS A 111 -5.24 -3.88 4.02
CA LYS A 111 -5.48 -2.61 4.73
C LYS A 111 -4.92 -2.62 6.15
N THR A 112 -5.01 -3.75 6.86
CA THR A 112 -4.48 -3.86 8.22
C THR A 112 -2.97 -3.79 8.24
N VAL A 113 -2.29 -4.52 7.33
CA VAL A 113 -0.83 -4.52 7.23
C VAL A 113 -0.32 -3.15 6.81
N LEU A 114 -0.97 -2.51 5.84
CA LEU A 114 -0.54 -1.21 5.31
C LEU A 114 -0.85 -0.04 6.25
N LYS A 115 -1.73 -0.16 7.25
CA LYS A 115 -1.90 0.90 8.27
C LYS A 115 -0.61 1.24 9.04
N VAL A 116 0.34 0.30 9.10
CA VAL A 116 1.64 0.55 9.71
C VAL A 116 2.53 1.27 8.70
N LYS A 117 2.87 2.53 8.98
CA LYS A 117 3.68 3.39 8.09
C LYS A 117 4.97 2.75 7.58
N ARG A 118 5.61 1.90 8.37
CA ARG A 118 6.83 1.17 7.96
C ARG A 118 6.54 0.16 6.84
N ASN A 119 5.38 -0.48 6.87
CA ASN A 119 4.99 -1.49 5.90
C ASN A 119 4.65 -0.86 4.55
N GLU A 120 3.97 0.30 4.53
CA GLU A 120 3.71 1.06 3.29
C GLU A 120 5.00 1.40 2.52
N ARG A 121 6.10 1.59 3.25
CA ARG A 121 7.41 1.97 2.70
C ARG A 121 8.32 0.78 2.43
N ASN A 122 7.96 -0.43 2.87
CA ASN A 122 8.76 -1.63 2.68
C ASN A 122 7.90 -2.72 2.03
N VAL A 123 7.96 -2.77 0.71
CA VAL A 123 7.10 -3.61 -0.13
C VAL A 123 7.31 -5.11 0.11
N VAL A 124 8.55 -5.53 0.42
CA VAL A 124 8.88 -6.94 0.69
C VAL A 124 8.32 -7.35 2.05
N LEU A 125 8.52 -6.52 3.08
CA LEU A 125 7.96 -6.76 4.41
C LEU A 125 6.43 -6.79 4.37
N ALA A 126 5.80 -5.84 3.69
CA ALA A 126 4.34 -5.80 3.58
C ALA A 126 3.79 -7.07 2.92
N ARG A 127 4.42 -7.52 1.83
CA ARG A 127 4.04 -8.77 1.16
C ARG A 127 4.17 -9.97 2.11
N ALA A 128 5.33 -10.13 2.75
CA ALA A 128 5.59 -11.26 3.65
C ALA A 128 4.60 -11.31 4.83
N LEU A 129 4.30 -10.15 5.44
CA LEU A 129 3.31 -10.04 6.51
C LEU A 129 1.91 -10.41 6.05
N CYS A 130 1.50 -9.93 4.87
CA CYS A 130 0.18 -10.27 4.32
C CYS A 130 0.05 -11.77 4.03
N GLU A 131 1.07 -12.40 3.44
CA GLU A 131 1.10 -13.84 3.16
C GLU A 131 1.04 -14.65 4.46
N THR A 132 1.80 -14.24 5.48
CA THR A 132 1.85 -14.91 6.79
C THR A 132 0.50 -14.81 7.52
N ILE A 133 -0.09 -13.61 7.60
CA ILE A 133 -1.39 -13.41 8.23
C ILE A 133 -2.48 -14.18 7.47
N SER A 134 -2.43 -14.20 6.13
CA SER A 134 -3.39 -14.96 5.32
C SER A 134 -3.28 -16.47 5.57
N ALA A 135 -2.07 -17.01 5.73
CA ALA A 135 -1.86 -18.40 6.09
C ALA A 135 -2.44 -18.73 7.47
N MET A 136 -2.16 -17.92 8.49
CA MET A 136 -2.69 -18.08 9.84
C MET A 136 -4.22 -18.04 9.88
N ILE A 137 -4.83 -17.14 9.12
CA ILE A 137 -6.31 -17.05 9.02
C ILE A 137 -6.88 -18.31 8.37
N ASN A 138 -6.21 -18.87 7.37
CA ASN A 138 -6.68 -20.09 6.72
C ASN A 138 -6.56 -21.32 7.63
N GLU A 139 -5.53 -21.38 8.48
CA GLU A 139 -5.37 -22.46 9.47
C GLU A 139 -6.48 -22.45 10.53
N ASP A 140 -6.90 -21.27 11.00
CA ASP A 140 -7.97 -21.11 12.01
C ASP A 140 -9.33 -20.72 11.42
N LYS A 141 -9.53 -20.96 10.11
CA LYS A 141 -10.67 -20.43 9.34
C LYS A 141 -12.02 -20.72 9.98
N GLU A 142 -12.27 -21.96 10.39
CA GLU A 142 -13.55 -22.35 11.01
C GLU A 142 -13.85 -21.57 12.30
N LYS A 143 -12.83 -21.34 13.14
CA LYS A 143 -13.00 -20.59 14.39
C LYS A 143 -13.27 -19.11 14.12
N ILE A 144 -12.58 -18.54 13.14
CA ILE A 144 -12.73 -17.14 12.75
C ILE A 144 -14.12 -16.92 12.14
N ASP A 145 -14.56 -17.79 11.23
CA ASP A 145 -15.89 -17.71 10.62
C ASP A 145 -17.00 -17.79 11.68
N MET A 146 -16.87 -18.72 12.64
CA MET A 146 -17.81 -18.84 13.77
C MET A 146 -17.85 -17.56 14.62
N ALA A 147 -16.70 -16.95 14.92
CA ALA A 147 -16.62 -15.71 15.68
C ALA A 147 -17.21 -14.52 14.90
N GLN A 148 -16.95 -14.42 13.59
CA GLN A 148 -17.49 -13.37 12.73
C GLN A 148 -19.01 -13.47 12.59
N GLU A 149 -19.55 -14.68 12.46
CA GLU A 149 -20.99 -14.90 12.43
C GLU A 149 -21.64 -14.51 13.77
N ALA A 150 -21.06 -14.92 14.89
CA ALA A 150 -21.56 -14.57 16.21
C ALA A 150 -21.58 -13.05 16.41
N HIS A 151 -20.50 -12.36 16.04
CA HIS A 151 -20.44 -10.89 16.07
C HIS A 151 -21.48 -10.24 15.15
N SER A 152 -21.61 -10.72 13.91
CA SER A 152 -22.58 -10.19 12.95
C SER A 152 -24.03 -10.37 13.41
N ARG A 153 -24.35 -11.52 14.02
CA ARG A 153 -25.66 -11.77 14.65
C ARG A 153 -25.90 -10.80 15.80
N ALA A 154 -24.93 -10.64 16.71
CA ALA A 154 -25.04 -9.71 17.83
C ALA A 154 -25.21 -8.25 17.37
N ALA A 155 -24.46 -7.82 16.35
CA ALA A 155 -24.57 -6.48 15.77
C ALA A 155 -25.95 -6.22 15.14
N ARG A 156 -26.52 -7.21 14.44
CA ARG A 156 -27.89 -7.10 13.88
C ARG A 156 -28.95 -6.99 14.99
N LEU A 157 -28.83 -7.79 16.05
CA LEU A 157 -29.73 -7.72 17.21
C LEU A 157 -29.65 -6.37 17.92
N LEU A 158 -28.43 -5.83 18.08
CA LEU A 158 -28.24 -4.49 18.66
C LEU A 158 -28.87 -3.40 17.79
N ASN A 159 -28.78 -3.52 16.47
CA ASN A 159 -29.44 -2.57 15.57
C ASN A 159 -30.96 -2.70 15.60
N SER A 160 -31.52 -3.92 15.71
CA SER A 160 -32.97 -4.10 15.83
C SER A 160 -33.55 -3.55 17.13
N ILE A 161 -32.75 -3.43 18.19
CA ILE A 161 -33.18 -2.83 19.47
C ILE A 161 -33.16 -1.29 19.40
N LYS A 162 -32.30 -0.69 18.55
CA LYS A 162 -32.26 0.78 18.38
C LYS A 162 -33.50 1.35 17.68
N ASP A 163 -34.20 0.55 16.89
CA ASP A 163 -35.45 0.94 16.22
C ASP A 163 -36.69 0.78 17.11
N VAL A 164 -36.54 0.23 18.33
CA VAL A 164 -37.60 0.15 19.33
C VAL A 164 -37.57 1.43 20.16
N SER A 165 -38.64 2.23 20.08
CA SER A 165 -38.73 3.45 20.90
C SER A 165 -38.72 3.11 22.39
N MET A 166 -38.11 3.97 23.20
CA MET A 166 -38.03 3.77 24.66
C MET A 166 -39.42 3.62 25.31
N ASP A 167 -40.48 4.11 24.66
CA ASP A 167 -41.87 4.01 25.11
C ASP A 167 -42.44 2.59 25.01
N GLU A 168 -42.04 1.79 24.01
CA GLU A 168 -42.52 0.40 23.85
C GLU A 168 -41.88 -0.56 24.87
N LEU A 169 -40.65 -0.27 25.31
CA LEU A 169 -39.95 -1.07 26.33
C LEU A 169 -40.49 -0.83 27.74
N VAL A 170 -41.03 0.37 28.02
CA VAL A 170 -41.62 0.71 29.32
C VAL A 170 -43.06 0.24 29.44
N SER A 171 -43.81 0.12 28.34
CA SER A 171 -45.20 -0.38 28.34
C SER A 171 -45.33 -1.90 28.42
N ALA A 172 -44.24 -2.66 28.27
CA ALA A 172 -44.23 -4.13 28.31
C ALA A 172 -43.95 -4.72 29.71
N ARG A 173 -43.93 -3.89 30.75
CA ARG A 173 -43.75 -4.27 32.15
C ARG A 173 -45.00 -4.00 32.98
#